data_AF-U1HNB3-F1
#
_entry.id   AF-U1HNB3-F1
#
_cell.length_a   1.000
_cell.length_b   1.000
_cell.length_c   1.000
_cell.angle_alpha   90.00
_cell.angle_beta   90.00
_cell.angle_gamma   90.00
#
_symmetry.space_group_name_H-M   'P 1'
#
loop_
_entity.id
_entity.type
_entity.pdbx_description
1 polymer ?
#
loop_
_entity_poly.entity_id
_entity_poly.type
_entity_poly.pdbx_seq_one_letter_code
_entity_poly.pdbx_strand_id
1 'polypeptide(L)'
;MVLTTHVLTFAAFDIAYPFRRGIDISSTKDIDFRDAFSLLLGNFLIMAGVPRQILEMPFIPLAWAKVGQAIRTIEAYIQALMEKEKALYMEGSMGGRNLVGDLVRDSWDSRQTTNFPQKGHSLPVTPSRMSLSEAEIFSNVFMFMAAGHDTVTQTLTYSILYLATYPEWQRWIAEEIQAITLETPDTDNWDYEARFPRFKRCKAIMLEILRLVPVIAAVPKYTADRDQTITAAGKTFTIHGGPSSFPT
;
A
#
# COMPACT_ATOMS: atom_id res chain seq x y z
N MET A 1 -10.97 -1.74 8.60
CA MET A 1 -12.20 -0.92 8.40
C MET A 1 -12.62 -1.05 6.95
N VAL A 2 -13.88 -1.40 6.67
CA VAL A 2 -14.36 -1.77 5.32
C VAL A 2 -14.01 -0.74 4.25
N LEU A 3 -14.09 0.56 4.58
CA LEU A 3 -13.74 1.64 3.66
C LEU A 3 -12.28 1.58 3.19
N THR A 4 -11.32 1.39 4.11
CA THR A 4 -9.90 1.34 3.75
C THR A 4 -9.61 0.16 2.83
N THR A 5 -10.20 -1.00 3.13
CA THR A 5 -10.07 -2.19 2.28
C THR A 5 -10.58 -1.91 0.87
N HIS A 6 -11.76 -1.30 0.72
CA HIS A 6 -12.34 -1.00 -0.59
C HIS A 6 -11.49 0.00 -1.39
N VAL A 7 -10.97 1.04 -0.74
CA VAL A 7 -10.10 2.04 -1.39
C VAL A 7 -8.79 1.41 -1.85
N LEU A 8 -8.15 0.59 -1.01
CA LEU A 8 -6.91 -0.10 -1.37
C LEU A 8 -7.12 -1.11 -2.50
N THR A 9 -8.21 -1.89 -2.47
CA THR A 9 -8.49 -2.84 -3.55
C THR A 9 -8.78 -2.13 -4.87
N PHE A 10 -9.45 -0.97 -4.82
CA PHE A 10 -9.68 -0.17 -6.02
C PHE A 10 -8.38 0.45 -6.55
N ALA A 11 -7.58 1.09 -5.70
CA ALA A 11 -6.33 1.73 -6.13
C ALA A 11 -5.29 0.71 -6.63
N ALA A 12 -5.23 -0.47 -6.00
CA ALA A 12 -4.25 -1.50 -6.36
C ALA A 12 -4.65 -2.31 -7.60
N PHE A 13 -5.95 -2.59 -7.76
CA PHE A 13 -6.44 -3.58 -8.72
C PHE A 13 -7.59 -3.12 -9.62
N ASP A 14 -8.08 -1.89 -9.45
CA ASP A 14 -9.27 -1.38 -10.14
C ASP A 14 -10.55 -2.18 -9.82
N ILE A 15 -10.62 -2.77 -8.61
CA ILE A 15 -11.81 -3.52 -8.14
C ILE A 15 -12.65 -2.65 -7.22
N ALA A 16 -13.87 -2.33 -7.67
CA ALA A 16 -14.87 -1.64 -6.87
C ALA A 16 -15.80 -2.64 -6.17
N TYR A 17 -15.98 -2.48 -4.85
CA TYR A 17 -16.94 -3.24 -4.05
C TYR A 17 -18.10 -2.35 -3.58
N PRO A 18 -19.35 -2.85 -3.59
CA PRO A 18 -20.49 -2.10 -3.08
C PRO A 18 -20.35 -1.86 -1.57
N PHE A 19 -20.41 -0.59 -1.15
CA PHE A 19 -20.22 -0.16 0.24
C PHE A 19 -21.17 -0.84 1.25
N ARG A 20 -22.39 -1.19 0.83
CA ARG A 20 -23.42 -1.80 1.70
C ARG A 20 -23.32 -3.32 1.85
N ARG A 21 -22.43 -4.00 1.12
CA ARG A 21 -22.32 -5.46 1.21
C ARG A 21 -21.38 -5.83 2.36
N GLY A 22 -21.98 -6.27 3.47
CA GLY A 22 -21.27 -6.88 4.59
C GLY A 22 -20.44 -8.09 4.13
N ILE A 23 -19.54 -8.57 5.00
CA ILE A 23 -18.70 -9.75 4.74
C ILE A 23 -19.65 -10.93 4.48
N ASP A 24 -19.69 -11.46 3.25
CA ASP A 24 -20.52 -12.61 2.90
C ASP A 24 -19.67 -13.89 3.01
N ILE A 25 -19.53 -14.37 4.24
CA ILE A 25 -18.78 -15.59 4.59
C ILE A 25 -19.46 -16.86 3.99
N SER A 26 -20.57 -16.72 3.26
CA SER A 26 -21.38 -17.83 2.75
C SER A 26 -21.12 -18.26 1.30
N SER A 27 -20.16 -17.64 0.60
CA SER A 27 -19.72 -18.12 -0.72
C SER A 27 -18.87 -19.39 -0.59
N THR A 28 -19.52 -20.55 -0.58
CA THR A 28 -18.90 -21.89 -0.48
C THR A 28 -18.10 -22.30 -1.74
N LYS A 29 -17.75 -21.37 -2.62
CA LYS A 29 -16.84 -21.60 -3.75
C LYS A 29 -16.02 -20.33 -3.97
N ASP A 30 -14.72 -20.46 -3.69
CA ASP A 30 -13.67 -19.44 -3.81
C ASP A 30 -13.79 -18.26 -2.82
N ILE A 31 -12.72 -18.05 -2.04
CA ILE A 31 -12.58 -16.90 -1.15
C ILE A 31 -12.54 -15.66 -2.05
N ASP A 32 -13.47 -14.71 -1.84
CA ASP A 32 -13.47 -13.43 -2.56
C ASP A 32 -12.15 -12.69 -2.31
N PHE A 33 -11.65 -11.94 -3.30
CA PHE A 33 -10.34 -11.28 -3.23
C PHE A 33 -10.23 -10.39 -1.98
N ARG A 34 -11.30 -9.65 -1.67
CA ARG A 34 -11.42 -8.83 -0.46
C ARG A 34 -11.24 -9.64 0.82
N ASP A 35 -11.87 -10.80 0.91
CA ASP A 35 -11.83 -11.66 2.10
C ASP A 35 -10.48 -12.36 2.21
N ALA A 36 -9.89 -12.76 1.09
CA ALA A 36 -8.53 -13.27 1.02
C ALA A 36 -7.54 -12.22 1.55
N PHE A 37 -7.67 -10.99 1.07
CA PHE A 37 -6.82 -9.88 1.47
C PHE A 37 -6.99 -9.51 2.96
N SER A 38 -8.24 -9.41 3.44
CA SER A 38 -8.53 -9.14 4.84
C SER A 38 -7.99 -10.23 5.76
N LEU A 39 -8.08 -11.49 5.32
CA LEU A 39 -7.51 -12.62 6.04
C LEU A 39 -5.99 -12.54 6.11
N LEU A 40 -5.31 -12.17 5.01
CA LEU A 40 -3.86 -12.00 5.02
C LEU A 40 -3.44 -10.91 6.00
N LEU A 41 -4.11 -9.76 6.00
CA LEU A 41 -3.76 -8.66 6.89
C LEU A 41 -3.95 -9.01 8.36
N GLY A 42 -5.09 -9.63 8.70
CA GLY A 42 -5.33 -10.08 10.08
C GLY A 42 -4.34 -11.14 10.58
N ASN A 43 -3.59 -11.77 9.67
CA ASN A 43 -2.61 -12.82 9.97
C ASN A 43 -1.18 -12.42 9.55
N PHE A 44 -0.88 -11.13 9.44
CA PHE A 44 0.43 -10.63 9.00
C PHE A 44 1.61 -11.20 9.82
N LEU A 45 1.47 -11.33 11.14
CA LEU A 45 2.50 -11.91 12.01
C LEU A 45 2.82 -13.37 11.66
N ILE A 46 1.80 -14.14 11.21
CA ILE A 46 2.00 -15.53 10.77
C ILE A 46 2.78 -15.54 9.46
N MET A 47 2.46 -14.67 8.51
CA MET A 47 3.21 -14.57 7.26
C MET A 47 4.66 -14.11 7.46
N ALA A 48 4.91 -13.21 8.41
CA ALA A 48 6.25 -12.74 8.72
C ALA A 48 7.13 -13.82 9.38
N GLY A 49 6.53 -14.70 10.19
CA GLY A 49 7.27 -15.71 10.97
C GLY A 49 7.32 -17.10 10.33
N VAL A 50 6.40 -17.43 9.43
CA VAL A 50 6.22 -18.79 8.90
C VAL A 50 6.53 -18.84 7.39
N PRO A 51 7.56 -19.59 6.97
CA PRO A 51 7.85 -19.83 5.55
C PRO A 51 6.65 -20.42 4.80
N ARG A 52 6.45 -19.99 3.56
CA ARG A 52 5.34 -20.44 2.70
C ARG A 52 5.21 -21.96 2.62
N GLN A 53 6.34 -22.67 2.55
CA GLN A 53 6.40 -24.13 2.45
C GLN A 53 5.71 -24.83 3.64
N ILE A 54 5.73 -24.21 4.82
CA ILE A 54 5.07 -24.74 6.01
C ILE A 54 3.55 -24.58 5.90
N LEU A 55 3.07 -23.45 5.36
CA LEU A 55 1.64 -23.17 5.15
C LEU A 55 0.98 -24.06 4.09
N GLU A 56 1.76 -24.90 3.40
CA GLU A 56 1.29 -25.84 2.38
C GLU A 56 1.34 -27.31 2.84
N MET A 57 1.78 -27.58 4.07
CA MET A 57 1.90 -28.94 4.59
C MET A 57 0.53 -29.54 5.02
N PRO A 58 0.31 -30.86 4.86
CA PRO A 58 -0.99 -31.49 5.10
C PRO A 58 -1.42 -31.56 6.58
N PHE A 59 -0.55 -31.21 7.53
CA PHE A 59 -0.79 -31.31 8.97
C PHE A 59 -0.93 -29.95 9.69
N ILE A 60 -1.10 -28.85 8.94
CA ILE A 60 -1.22 -27.51 9.53
C ILE A 60 -2.61 -27.23 10.13
N PRO A 61 -2.71 -26.30 11.10
CA PRO A 61 -3.98 -25.83 11.62
C PRO A 61 -4.86 -25.23 10.50
N LEU A 62 -6.17 -25.43 10.61
CA LEU A 62 -7.15 -24.97 9.61
C LEU A 62 -7.06 -23.46 9.32
N ALA A 63 -6.75 -22.64 10.33
CA ALA A 63 -6.57 -21.19 10.16
C ALA A 63 -5.40 -20.87 9.22
N TRP A 64 -4.30 -21.63 9.30
CA TRP A 64 -3.10 -21.42 8.49
C TRP A 64 -3.31 -21.93 7.06
N ALA A 65 -4.04 -23.05 6.91
CA ALA A 65 -4.45 -23.54 5.59
C ALA A 65 -5.30 -22.49 4.83
N LYS A 66 -6.19 -21.78 5.54
CA LYS A 66 -6.96 -20.66 4.96
C LYS A 66 -6.07 -19.50 4.54
N VAL A 67 -5.04 -19.15 5.32
CA VAL A 67 -4.04 -18.13 4.92
C VAL A 67 -3.31 -18.57 3.65
N GLY A 68 -2.86 -19.83 3.57
CA GLY A 68 -2.25 -20.37 2.36
C GLY A 68 -3.18 -20.34 1.14
N GLN A 69 -4.48 -20.62 1.33
CA GLN A 69 -5.50 -20.48 0.27
C GLN A 69 -5.66 -19.02 -0.18
N ALA A 70 -5.72 -18.08 0.76
CA ALA A 70 -5.82 -16.66 0.46
C ALA A 70 -4.60 -16.13 -0.31
N ILE A 71 -3.39 -16.56 0.04
CA ILE A 71 -2.17 -16.22 -0.73
C ILE A 71 -2.33 -16.65 -2.18
N ARG A 72 -2.73 -17.91 -2.43
CA ARG A 72 -2.91 -18.43 -3.79
C ARG A 72 -3.98 -17.67 -4.58
N THR A 73 -5.09 -17.31 -3.94
CA THR A 73 -6.15 -16.51 -4.58
C THR A 73 -5.63 -15.15 -5.02
N ILE A 74 -4.89 -14.45 -4.17
CA ILE A 74 -4.34 -13.13 -4.48
C ILE A 74 -3.25 -13.23 -5.55
N GLU A 75 -2.38 -14.25 -5.49
CA GLU A 75 -1.38 -14.51 -6.53
C GLU A 75 -2.02 -14.75 -7.89
N ALA A 76 -3.03 -15.62 -7.97
CA ALA A 76 -3.74 -15.90 -9.21
C ALA A 76 -4.42 -14.64 -9.78
N TYR A 77 -4.94 -13.78 -8.90
CA TYR A 77 -5.55 -12.52 -9.31
C TYR A 77 -4.51 -11.54 -9.87
N ILE A 78 -3.38 -11.38 -9.17
CA ILE A 78 -2.28 -10.51 -9.61
C ILE A 78 -1.73 -10.99 -10.95
N GLN A 79 -1.53 -12.29 -11.13
CA GLN A 79 -1.13 -12.88 -12.41
C GLN A 79 -2.13 -12.49 -13.50
N ALA A 80 -3.42 -12.80 -13.32
CA ALA A 80 -4.46 -12.48 -14.31
C ALA A 80 -4.47 -10.98 -14.70
N LEU A 81 -4.27 -10.08 -13.74
CA LEU A 81 -4.17 -8.64 -14.00
C LEU A 81 -2.89 -8.28 -14.76
N MET A 82 -1.75 -8.88 -14.40
CA MET A 82 -0.49 -8.72 -15.13
C MET A 82 -0.61 -9.20 -16.58
N GLU A 83 -1.21 -10.36 -16.84
CA GLU A 83 -1.47 -10.87 -18.19
C GLU A 83 -2.34 -9.92 -19.01
N LYS A 84 -3.41 -9.38 -18.39
CA LYS A 84 -4.27 -8.39 -19.02
C LYS A 84 -3.52 -7.11 -19.39
N GLU A 85 -2.72 -6.57 -18.47
CA GLU A 85 -1.94 -5.35 -18.69
C GLU A 85 -0.83 -5.57 -19.74
N LYS A 86 -0.20 -6.75 -19.75
CA LYS A 86 0.75 -7.17 -20.80
C LYS A 86 0.07 -7.15 -22.18
N ALA A 87 -1.14 -7.69 -22.30
CA ALA A 87 -1.87 -7.72 -23.57
C ALA A 87 -2.23 -6.31 -24.07
N LEU A 88 -2.74 -5.44 -23.19
CA LEU A 88 -3.08 -4.05 -23.53
C LEU A 88 -1.85 -3.27 -24.01
N TYR A 89 -0.71 -3.45 -23.34
CA TYR A 89 0.54 -2.83 -23.74
C TYR A 89 0.99 -3.26 -25.15
N MET A 90 0.87 -4.55 -25.48
CA MET A 90 1.24 -5.08 -26.80
C MET A 90 0.32 -4.59 -27.92
N GLU A 91 -0.95 -4.32 -27.60
CA GLU A 91 -1.93 -3.71 -28.52
C GLU A 91 -1.73 -2.19 -28.69
N GLY A 92 -0.77 -1.58 -28.00
CA GLY A 92 -0.53 -0.14 -28.02
C GLY A 92 -1.59 0.67 -27.24
N SER A 93 -2.41 -0.01 -26.45
CA SER A 93 -3.42 0.61 -25.58
C SER A 93 -2.88 0.78 -24.17
N MET A 94 -3.14 1.91 -23.52
CA MET A 94 -2.88 2.02 -22.08
C MET A 94 -3.99 1.33 -21.31
N GLY A 95 -3.62 0.41 -20.42
CA GLY A 95 -4.53 -0.13 -19.43
C GLY A 95 -4.94 0.88 -18.35
N GLY A 96 -5.74 0.41 -17.41
CA GLY A 96 -6.30 1.24 -16.34
C GLY A 96 -5.22 1.78 -15.40
N ARG A 97 -5.50 2.90 -14.72
CA ARG A 97 -4.59 3.48 -13.71
C ARG A 97 -4.73 2.70 -12.40
N ASN A 98 -3.96 1.62 -12.25
CA ASN A 98 -3.87 0.83 -11.04
C ASN A 98 -2.41 0.45 -10.74
N LEU A 99 -2.10 0.18 -9.47
CA LEU A 99 -0.73 -0.08 -9.01
C LEU A 99 -0.06 -1.25 -9.75
N VAL A 100 -0.79 -2.34 -10.00
CA VAL A 100 -0.24 -3.52 -10.70
C VAL A 100 0.12 -3.16 -12.14
N GLY A 101 -0.76 -2.46 -12.86
CA GLY A 101 -0.53 -2.01 -14.23
C GLY A 101 0.65 -1.04 -14.33
N ASP A 102 0.79 -0.12 -13.38
CA ASP A 102 1.93 0.79 -13.31
C ASP A 102 3.25 0.02 -13.09
N LEU A 103 3.30 -0.92 -12.13
CA LEU A 103 4.48 -1.75 -11.88
C LEU A 103 4.85 -2.66 -13.06
N VAL A 104 3.85 -3.22 -13.73
CA VAL A 104 4.03 -4.04 -14.93
C VAL A 104 4.64 -3.18 -16.03
N ARG A 105 4.04 -2.03 -16.33
CA ARG A 105 4.50 -1.12 -17.39
C ARG A 105 5.94 -0.64 -17.15
N ASP A 106 6.26 -0.26 -15.92
CA ASP A 106 7.62 0.17 -15.55
C ASP A 106 8.65 -0.96 -15.69
N SER A 107 8.26 -2.20 -15.37
CA SER A 107 9.08 -3.41 -15.56
C SER A 107 9.37 -3.68 -17.04
N TRP A 108 8.38 -3.47 -17.92
CA TRP A 108 8.54 -3.67 -19.37
C TRP A 108 9.28 -2.53 -20.08
N ASP A 109 9.06 -1.27 -19.70
CA ASP A 109 9.81 -0.13 -20.23
C ASP A 109 11.31 -0.28 -19.94
N SER A 110 11.64 -0.73 -18.73
CA SER A 110 13.01 -1.03 -18.31
C SER A 110 13.67 -2.14 -19.17
N ARG A 111 12.93 -3.17 -19.60
CA ARG A 111 13.43 -4.24 -20.48
C ARG A 111 13.73 -3.79 -21.90
N GLN A 112 13.08 -2.75 -22.42
CA GLN A 112 13.34 -2.27 -23.78
C GLN A 112 14.54 -1.32 -23.84
N THR A 113 14.81 -0.56 -22.77
CA THR A 113 15.97 0.36 -22.71
C THR A 113 17.33 -0.35 -22.71
N THR A 114 17.39 -1.65 -22.38
CA THR A 114 18.63 -2.45 -22.45
C THR A 114 19.02 -2.86 -23.88
N ASN A 115 18.15 -2.68 -24.88
CA ASN A 115 18.40 -3.08 -26.28
C ASN A 115 18.80 -1.94 -27.22
N PHE A 116 18.95 -0.70 -26.73
CA PHE A 116 19.44 0.42 -27.54
C PHE A 116 20.95 0.64 -27.33
N PRO A 117 21.78 0.73 -28.39
CA PRO A 117 23.18 1.12 -28.25
C PRO A 117 23.24 2.58 -27.79
N GLN A 118 23.68 2.82 -26.56
CA GLN A 118 23.89 4.16 -26.03
C GLN A 118 24.97 4.90 -26.83
N LYS A 119 24.59 5.96 -27.55
CA LYS A 119 25.53 6.98 -28.04
C LYS A 119 25.63 8.10 -27.01
N GLY A 120 26.79 8.18 -26.35
CA GLY A 120 27.37 9.44 -25.86
C GLY A 120 27.06 9.86 -24.41
N HIS A 121 28.14 9.97 -23.64
CA HIS A 121 28.32 10.69 -22.36
C HIS A 121 27.98 9.93 -21.07
N SER A 122 28.97 9.14 -20.65
CA SER A 122 29.05 8.36 -19.43
C SER A 122 29.30 9.21 -18.18
N LEU A 123 28.27 9.40 -17.36
CA LEU A 123 28.41 9.20 -15.91
C LEU A 123 28.33 7.68 -15.66
N PRO A 124 29.04 7.10 -14.67
CA PRO A 124 28.96 5.68 -14.37
C PRO A 124 27.59 5.36 -13.76
N VAL A 125 26.58 5.20 -14.61
CA VAL A 125 25.28 4.67 -14.22
C VAL A 125 25.44 3.16 -14.12
N THR A 126 25.35 2.66 -12.89
CA THR A 126 25.25 1.25 -12.55
C THR A 126 24.22 0.57 -13.46
N PRO A 127 24.54 -0.56 -14.12
CA PRO A 127 23.63 -1.20 -15.05
C PRO A 127 22.58 -1.99 -14.27
N SER A 128 21.39 -1.43 -14.10
CA SER A 128 20.11 -2.16 -14.06
C SER A 128 18.97 -1.22 -13.63
N ARG A 129 18.18 -0.75 -14.60
CA ARG A 129 16.74 -0.60 -14.31
C ARG A 129 16.20 -2.03 -14.28
N MET A 130 16.23 -2.64 -13.09
CA MET A 130 15.84 -4.05 -12.88
C MET A 130 14.34 -4.18 -13.11
N SER A 131 13.96 -4.97 -14.12
CA SER A 131 12.58 -5.41 -14.30
C SER A 131 12.16 -6.27 -13.11
N LEU A 132 11.07 -5.91 -12.44
CA LEU A 132 10.51 -6.72 -11.35
C LEU A 132 10.00 -8.07 -11.87
N SER A 133 10.34 -9.14 -11.16
CA SER A 133 9.74 -10.47 -11.30
C SER A 133 8.30 -10.48 -10.77
N GLU A 134 7.51 -11.49 -11.13
CA GLU A 134 6.10 -11.59 -10.70
C GLU A 134 5.99 -11.72 -9.17
N ALA A 135 6.92 -12.44 -8.54
CA ALA A 135 7.00 -12.57 -7.09
C ALA A 135 7.35 -11.23 -6.41
N GLU A 136 8.19 -10.40 -7.04
CA GLU A 136 8.50 -9.07 -6.53
C GLU A 136 7.32 -8.10 -6.71
N ILE A 137 6.60 -8.15 -7.84
CA ILE A 137 5.37 -7.36 -8.03
C ILE A 137 4.35 -7.74 -6.97
N PHE A 138 4.12 -9.04 -6.75
CA PHE A 138 3.24 -9.52 -5.69
C PHE A 138 3.65 -8.98 -4.31
N SER A 139 4.93 -9.14 -3.95
CA SER A 139 5.42 -8.74 -2.63
C SER A 139 5.32 -7.22 -2.43
N ASN A 140 5.62 -6.42 -3.46
CA ASN A 140 5.48 -4.96 -3.40
C ASN A 140 4.01 -4.55 -3.21
N VAL A 141 3.11 -5.07 -4.06
CA VAL A 141 1.67 -4.77 -3.99
C VAL A 141 1.10 -5.18 -2.64
N PHE A 142 1.45 -6.39 -2.17
CA PHE A 142 1.06 -6.87 -0.85
C PHE A 142 1.53 -5.94 0.27
N MET A 143 2.80 -5.52 0.24
CA MET A 143 3.38 -4.64 1.26
C MET A 143 2.70 -3.26 1.27
N PHE A 144 2.44 -2.67 0.09
CA PHE A 144 1.72 -1.40 -0.03
C PHE A 144 0.34 -1.46 0.62
N MET A 145 -0.42 -2.51 0.33
CA MET A 145 -1.76 -2.64 0.88
C MET A 145 -1.74 -2.98 2.38
N ALA A 146 -0.83 -3.86 2.82
CA ALA A 146 -0.68 -4.22 4.23
C ALA A 146 -0.30 -2.99 5.07
N ALA A 147 0.70 -2.23 4.64
CA ALA A 147 1.13 -1.00 5.31
C ALA A 147 0.03 0.05 5.33
N GLY A 148 -0.72 0.20 4.23
CA GLY A 148 -1.78 1.20 4.10
C GLY A 148 -3.07 0.87 4.84
N HIS A 149 -3.35 -0.40 5.15
CA HIS A 149 -4.67 -0.77 5.69
C HIS A 149 -4.83 -0.42 7.17
N ASP A 150 -3.95 -0.92 8.03
CA ASP A 150 -4.10 -0.75 9.47
C ASP A 150 -3.76 0.69 9.88
N THR A 151 -2.76 1.29 9.23
CA THR A 151 -2.31 2.66 9.53
C THR A 151 -3.39 3.69 9.22
N VAL A 152 -3.97 3.61 8.02
CA VAL A 152 -5.03 4.53 7.58
C VAL A 152 -6.34 4.26 8.32
N THR A 153 -6.69 2.99 8.55
CA THR A 153 -7.87 2.63 9.36
C THR A 153 -7.81 3.28 10.75
N GLN A 154 -6.69 3.13 11.45
CA GLN A 154 -6.54 3.71 12.78
C GLN A 154 -6.53 5.24 12.73
N THR A 155 -5.79 5.83 11.80
CA THR A 155 -5.75 7.30 11.63
C THR A 155 -7.15 7.87 11.40
N LEU A 156 -7.95 7.25 10.53
CA LEU A 156 -9.33 7.69 10.26
C LEU A 156 -10.25 7.49 11.48
N THR A 157 -10.11 6.37 12.17
CA THR A 157 -10.92 6.07 13.37
C THR A 157 -10.68 7.13 14.45
N TYR A 158 -9.42 7.45 14.75
CA TYR A 158 -9.09 8.50 15.70
C TYR A 158 -9.51 9.87 15.19
N SER A 159 -9.31 10.17 13.90
CA SER A 159 -9.77 11.44 13.31
C SER A 159 -11.27 11.67 13.56
N ILE A 160 -12.10 10.66 13.29
CA ILE A 160 -13.55 10.74 13.51
C ILE A 160 -13.87 10.89 15.01
N LEU A 161 -13.20 10.12 15.86
CA LEU A 161 -13.38 10.19 17.31
C LEU A 161 -13.09 11.60 17.84
N TYR A 162 -11.93 12.17 17.50
CA TYR A 162 -11.53 13.50 17.93
C TYR A 162 -12.47 14.59 17.36
N LEU A 163 -12.88 14.47 16.10
CA LEU A 163 -13.85 15.42 15.53
C LEU A 163 -15.20 15.36 16.25
N ALA A 164 -15.66 14.18 16.65
CA ALA A 164 -16.89 14.03 17.42
C ALA A 164 -16.78 14.60 18.83
N THR A 165 -15.61 14.55 19.46
CA THR A 165 -15.37 15.10 20.81
C THR A 165 -15.12 16.61 20.83
N TYR A 166 -14.69 17.19 19.70
CA TYR A 166 -14.38 18.62 19.59
C TYR A 166 -15.18 19.29 18.45
N PRO A 167 -16.46 19.65 18.71
CA PRO A 167 -17.36 20.20 17.70
C PRO A 167 -16.86 21.51 17.06
N GLU A 168 -16.01 22.28 17.73
CA GLU A 168 -15.37 23.47 17.19
C GLU A 168 -14.48 23.14 15.99
N TRP A 169 -13.67 22.09 16.07
CA TRP A 169 -12.81 21.63 14.97
C TRP A 169 -13.61 20.95 13.88
N GLN A 170 -14.66 20.22 14.24
CA GLN A 170 -15.60 19.66 13.28
C GLN A 170 -16.28 20.75 12.43
N ARG A 171 -16.77 21.82 13.06
CA ARG A 171 -17.36 22.96 12.35
C ARG A 171 -16.33 23.66 11.47
N TRP A 172 -15.12 23.85 11.99
CA TRP A 172 -14.02 24.49 11.27
C TRP A 172 -13.63 23.74 9.99
N ILE A 173 -13.58 22.40 9.98
CA ILE A 173 -13.36 21.66 8.73
C ILE A 173 -14.58 21.63 7.83
N ALA A 174 -15.79 21.57 8.41
CA ALA A 174 -17.02 21.53 7.63
C ALA A 174 -17.17 22.80 6.77
N GLU A 175 -16.78 23.96 7.28
CA GLU A 175 -16.71 25.21 6.51
C GLU A 175 -15.80 25.09 5.27
N GLU A 176 -14.60 24.51 5.41
CA GLU A 176 -13.68 24.31 4.27
C GLU A 176 -14.25 23.30 3.27
N ILE A 177 -14.79 22.18 3.77
CA ILE A 177 -15.38 21.15 2.93
C ILE A 177 -16.55 21.74 2.13
N GLN A 178 -17.46 22.45 2.78
CA GLN A 178 -18.60 23.09 2.12
C GLN A 178 -18.17 24.14 1.11
N ALA A 179 -17.21 24.99 1.44
CA ALA A 179 -16.69 26.00 0.51
C ALA A 179 -16.14 25.35 -0.78
N ILE A 180 -15.40 24.26 -0.67
CA ILE A 180 -14.80 23.57 -1.82
C ILE A 180 -15.82 22.72 -2.59
N THR A 181 -16.77 22.06 -1.92
CA THR A 181 -17.75 21.18 -2.57
C THR A 181 -18.90 21.96 -3.23
N LEU A 182 -19.32 23.08 -2.67
CA LEU A 182 -20.41 23.90 -3.22
C LEU A 182 -20.01 24.64 -4.51
N GLU A 183 -18.72 24.92 -4.71
CA GLU A 183 -18.21 25.52 -5.96
C GLU A 183 -18.44 24.63 -7.18
N THR A 184 -18.58 23.31 -7.01
CA THR A 184 -18.86 22.40 -8.11
C THR A 184 -19.57 21.16 -7.56
N PRO A 185 -20.91 21.12 -7.62
CA PRO A 185 -21.72 20.06 -7.02
C PRO A 185 -21.63 18.72 -7.77
N ASP A 186 -20.99 18.68 -8.94
CA ASP A 186 -20.71 17.43 -9.64
C ASP A 186 -19.63 16.64 -8.89
N THR A 187 -20.08 15.63 -8.16
CA THR A 187 -19.22 14.68 -7.45
C THR A 187 -18.62 13.62 -8.36
N ASP A 188 -19.18 13.40 -9.55
CA ASP A 188 -18.75 12.36 -10.48
C ASP A 188 -17.52 12.82 -11.29
N ASN A 189 -17.41 14.12 -11.58
CA ASN A 189 -16.22 14.75 -12.17
C ASN A 189 -15.40 15.55 -11.15
N TRP A 190 -15.07 14.90 -10.03
CA TRP A 190 -14.21 15.52 -9.01
C TRP A 190 -12.76 15.61 -9.48
N ASP A 191 -12.32 16.79 -9.94
CA ASP A 191 -10.91 17.05 -10.24
C ASP A 191 -10.07 17.01 -8.95
N TYR A 192 -9.50 15.84 -8.69
CA TYR A 192 -8.69 15.59 -7.51
C TYR A 192 -7.45 16.49 -7.46
N GLU A 193 -6.74 16.65 -8.57
CA GLU A 193 -5.45 17.37 -8.60
C GLU A 193 -5.63 18.86 -8.36
N ALA A 194 -6.70 19.47 -8.89
CA ALA A 194 -6.98 20.87 -8.65
C ALA A 194 -7.53 21.12 -7.23
N ARG A 195 -8.31 20.20 -6.67
CA ARG A 195 -9.05 20.44 -5.41
C ARG A 195 -8.34 19.93 -4.17
N PHE A 196 -7.70 18.77 -4.23
CA PHE A 196 -7.06 18.16 -3.06
C PHE A 196 -6.08 19.12 -2.34
N PRO A 197 -5.24 19.91 -3.03
CA PRO A 197 -4.35 20.88 -2.38
C PRO A 197 -5.06 22.00 -1.61
N ARG A 198 -6.35 22.23 -1.86
CA ARG A 198 -7.16 23.27 -1.21
C ARG A 198 -7.66 22.86 0.17
N PHE A 199 -7.72 21.57 0.48
CA PHE A 199 -8.16 21.02 1.77
C PHE A 199 -7.09 21.16 2.87
N LYS A 200 -6.73 22.40 3.17
CA LYS A 200 -5.64 22.75 4.11
C LYS A 200 -6.02 22.41 5.55
N ARG A 201 -7.25 22.67 5.96
CA ARG A 201 -7.76 22.37 7.30
C ARG A 201 -7.88 20.85 7.50
N CYS A 202 -8.40 20.11 6.52
CA CYS A 202 -8.42 18.65 6.58
C CYS A 202 -7.00 18.07 6.73
N LYS A 203 -6.04 18.55 5.93
CA LYS A 203 -4.63 18.14 6.05
C LYS A 203 -4.05 18.48 7.43
N ALA A 204 -4.34 19.67 7.96
CA ALA A 204 -3.88 20.07 9.28
C ALA A 204 -4.41 19.14 10.38
N ILE A 205 -5.70 18.77 10.32
CA ILE A 205 -6.27 17.80 11.27
C ILE A 205 -5.61 16.42 11.12
N MET A 206 -5.43 15.91 9.90
CA MET A 206 -4.75 14.63 9.70
C MET A 206 -3.35 14.63 10.33
N LEU A 207 -2.57 15.70 10.14
CA LEU A 207 -1.24 15.83 10.73
C LEU A 207 -1.29 15.93 12.26
N GLU A 208 -2.27 16.63 12.81
CA GLU A 208 -2.45 16.75 14.26
C GLU A 208 -2.85 15.42 14.90
N ILE A 209 -3.71 14.64 14.23
CA ILE A 209 -4.05 13.28 14.68
C ILE A 209 -2.81 12.39 14.66
N LEU A 210 -1.98 12.44 13.62
CA LEU A 210 -0.73 11.68 13.57
C LEU A 210 0.29 12.13 14.64
N ARG A 211 0.24 13.41 15.06
CA ARG A 211 1.06 13.93 16.17
C ARG A 211 0.57 13.43 17.53
N LEU A 212 -0.74 13.40 17.75
CA LEU A 212 -1.36 12.97 19.01
C LEU A 212 -1.39 11.44 19.17
N VAL A 213 -1.68 10.74 18.07
CA VAL A 213 -1.84 9.29 18.02
C VAL A 213 -0.93 8.73 16.92
N PRO A 214 0.37 8.54 17.21
CA PRO A 214 1.29 7.97 16.25
C PRO A 214 0.95 6.49 16.03
N VAL A 215 0.36 6.17 14.88
CA VAL A 215 -0.03 4.79 14.53
C VAL A 215 1.19 3.88 14.33
N ILE A 216 2.34 4.46 13.98
CA ILE A 216 3.64 3.80 13.95
C ILE A 216 4.56 4.54 14.92
N ALA A 217 4.87 3.90 16.05
CA ALA A 217 5.68 4.51 17.11
C ALA A 217 7.16 4.66 16.73
N ALA A 218 7.69 3.78 15.89
CA ALA A 218 9.07 3.83 15.42
C ALA A 218 9.22 3.15 14.06
N VAL A 219 10.11 3.71 13.23
CA VAL A 219 10.57 3.07 12.00
C VAL A 219 12.00 2.58 12.24
N PRO A 220 12.22 1.26 12.34
CA PRO A 220 13.54 0.71 12.59
C PRO A 220 14.53 1.06 11.48
N LYS A 221 15.76 1.39 11.85
CA LYS A 221 16.90 1.59 10.94
C LYS A 221 18.11 0.86 11.50
N TYR A 222 18.95 0.31 10.62
CA TYR A 222 20.20 -0.36 10.99
C TYR A 222 21.33 0.04 10.04
N THR A 223 22.57 -0.07 10.49
CA THR A 223 23.80 0.40 9.82
C THR A 223 24.39 -0.60 8.83
N ALA A 224 23.73 -1.75 8.64
CA ALA A 224 24.24 -2.89 7.88
C ALA A 224 25.71 -3.18 8.27
N ASP A 225 26.61 -3.31 7.30
CA ASP A 225 28.01 -3.68 7.54
C ASP A 225 28.95 -2.48 7.73
N ARG A 226 28.43 -1.25 7.80
CA ARG A 226 29.26 -0.03 7.83
C ARG A 226 28.93 0.85 9.00
N ASP A 227 29.98 1.25 9.72
CA ASP A 227 29.87 2.29 10.74
C ASP A 227 29.28 3.57 10.14
N GLN A 228 28.33 4.16 10.85
CA GLN A 228 27.72 5.44 10.49
C GLN A 228 27.93 6.43 11.63
N THR A 229 28.37 7.64 11.29
CA THR A 229 28.48 8.72 12.28
C THR A 229 27.23 9.60 12.20
N ILE A 230 26.63 9.88 13.35
CA ILE A 230 25.52 10.81 13.48
C ILE A 230 25.94 11.98 14.37
N THR A 231 25.65 13.19 13.92
CA THR A 231 25.86 14.39 14.74
C THR A 231 24.51 14.84 15.28
N ALA A 232 24.33 14.77 16.60
CA ALA A 232 23.10 15.16 17.26
C ALA A 232 23.43 15.96 18.53
N ALA A 233 22.71 17.07 18.75
CA ALA A 233 22.92 17.97 19.90
C ALA A 233 24.39 18.40 20.10
N GLY A 234 25.13 18.65 19.01
CA GLY A 234 26.53 19.08 19.04
C GLY A 234 27.54 17.98 19.42
N LYS A 235 27.11 16.72 19.54
CA LYS A 235 27.98 15.56 19.79
C LYS A 235 27.94 14.61 18.59
N THR A 236 29.09 14.04 18.27
CA THR A 236 29.23 13.01 17.23
C THR A 236 29.21 11.64 17.88
N PHE A 237 28.28 10.79 17.45
CA PHE A 237 28.17 9.40 17.86
C PHE A 237 28.50 8.50 16.68
N THR A 238 29.34 7.48 16.90
CA THR A 238 29.58 6.43 15.92
C THR A 238 28.67 5.25 16.25
N ILE A 239 27.79 4.89 15.31
CA ILE A 239 26.98 3.69 15.36
C ILE A 239 27.72 2.63 14.56
N HIS A 240 28.20 1.58 15.23
CA HIS A 240 28.95 0.52 14.58
C HIS A 240 28.07 -0.31 13.64
N GLY A 241 28.67 -0.82 12.58
CA GLY A 241 28.05 -1.82 11.70
C GLY A 241 27.83 -3.14 12.43
N GLY A 242 26.76 -3.85 12.09
CA GLY A 242 26.39 -5.15 12.64
C GLY A 242 24.89 -5.38 12.71
N PRO A 243 24.44 -6.63 12.95
CA PRO A 243 23.02 -6.91 13.19
C PRO A 243 22.58 -6.19 14.46
N SER A 244 21.75 -5.15 14.30
CA SER A 244 21.17 -4.42 15.43
C SER A 244 20.22 -5.36 16.19
N SER A 245 20.61 -5.80 17.37
CA SER A 245 19.68 -6.34 18.35
C SER A 245 18.80 -5.21 18.84
N PHE A 246 17.51 -5.24 18.50
CA PHE A 246 16.52 -4.42 19.18
C PHE A 246 16.52 -4.82 20.66
N PRO A 247 16.66 -3.89 21.62
CA PRO A 247 16.23 -4.16 22.97
C PRO A 247 14.71 -4.23 22.94
N THR A 248 14.17 -5.43 23.15
CA THR A 248 12.77 -5.67 23.56
C THR A 248 12.43 -4.88 24.82
#